data_AF-A0A0F3GPI6-F1
#
_entry.id   AF-A0A0F3GPI6-F1
#
_cell.length_a   1.000
_cell.length_b   1.000
_cell.length_c   1.000
_cell.angle_alpha   90.00
_cell.angle_beta   90.00
_cell.angle_gamma   90.00
#
_symmetry.space_group_name_H-M   'P 1'
#
loop_
_entity.id
_entity.type
_entity.pdbx_description
1 polymer ?
#
loop_
_entity_poly.entity_id
_entity_poly.type
_entity_poly.pdbx_seq_one_letter_code
_entity_poly.pdbx_strand_id
1 'polypeptide(L)'
;MKLKVFVFTVVLSIALCMPLWAQTYYVSSSVGADSNDGLTQSTPLMSATKVNSLNLVPGDRVLFKCGDTWRVETLVITKSGTEANPITYSSYPEGCQDKPVFSGSRAISGWEPHSGNIYVADLAKGNNTGAFPKGINQLFRNGKRLSIGRWPNIGEADNGYSTIDAAPDLKTITDNELPAADWTNAVVHIKGMRWYMINREVTGSSGTTLSLAVDTECWYGCKGWGYFINSHMATLDKDGEWFYDSASNKVYLYSTTGSPADGDMEGSVVVEDDARFMGAIVLGLHLKTHI
;
A
#
# COMPACT_ATOMS: atom_id res chain seq x y z
N MET A 1 50.72 -74.65 -12.91
CA MET A 1 49.44 -73.91 -12.97
C MET A 1 49.56 -72.71 -12.05
N LYS A 2 49.71 -71.48 -12.59
CA LYS A 2 49.97 -70.27 -11.78
C LYS A 2 48.64 -69.62 -11.38
N LEU A 3 48.36 -69.56 -10.07
CA LEU A 3 47.16 -68.95 -9.50
C LEU A 3 47.35 -67.42 -9.45
N LYS A 4 46.55 -66.66 -10.20
CA LYS A 4 46.52 -65.19 -10.15
C LYS A 4 45.50 -64.77 -9.10
N VAL A 5 45.96 -64.13 -8.02
CA VAL A 5 45.09 -63.52 -7.00
C VAL A 5 44.71 -62.13 -7.49
N PHE A 6 43.40 -61.90 -7.71
CA PHE A 6 42.84 -60.59 -8.01
C PHE A 6 42.42 -59.94 -6.69
N VAL A 7 43.09 -58.85 -6.31
CA VAL A 7 42.71 -58.03 -5.15
C VAL A 7 41.70 -56.99 -5.64
N PHE A 8 40.43 -57.15 -5.25
CA PHE A 8 39.37 -56.19 -5.51
C PHE A 8 39.41 -55.12 -4.41
N THR A 9 39.80 -53.89 -4.75
CA THR A 9 39.79 -52.77 -3.80
C THR A 9 38.38 -52.18 -3.80
N VAL A 10 37.62 -52.40 -2.73
CA VAL A 10 36.31 -51.77 -2.51
C VAL A 10 36.57 -50.35 -2.00
N VAL A 11 36.32 -49.34 -2.85
CA VAL A 11 36.30 -47.93 -2.45
C VAL A 11 34.96 -47.67 -1.77
N LEU A 12 34.97 -47.61 -0.44
CA LEU A 12 33.81 -47.26 0.38
C LEU A 12 33.64 -45.73 0.36
N SER A 13 32.81 -45.22 -0.55
CA SER A 13 32.37 -43.83 -0.55
C SER A 13 31.44 -43.59 0.65
N ILE A 14 31.99 -43.09 1.75
CA ILE A 14 31.22 -42.59 2.89
C ILE A 14 30.54 -41.29 2.44
N ALA A 15 29.29 -41.38 1.99
CA ALA A 15 28.44 -40.21 1.84
C ALA A 15 28.15 -39.65 3.23
N LEU A 16 28.81 -38.55 3.58
CA LEU A 16 28.49 -37.75 4.77
C LEU A 16 27.06 -37.23 4.60
N CYS A 17 26.09 -37.97 5.11
CA CYS A 17 24.73 -37.47 5.29
C CYS A 17 24.79 -36.49 6.46
N MET A 18 25.11 -35.22 6.18
CA MET A 18 24.94 -34.18 7.20
C MET A 18 23.44 -34.05 7.45
N PRO A 19 22.95 -34.27 8.67
CA PRO A 19 21.57 -33.97 8.97
C PRO A 19 21.39 -32.46 8.77
N LEU A 20 20.53 -32.06 7.84
CA LEU A 20 20.11 -30.67 7.72
C LEU A 20 19.21 -30.38 8.92
N TRP A 21 19.84 -29.95 10.02
CA TRP A 21 19.11 -29.44 11.17
C TRP A 21 18.42 -28.14 10.78
N ALA A 22 17.16 -28.01 11.19
CA ALA A 22 16.41 -26.78 11.11
C ALA A 22 17.25 -25.60 11.64
N GLN A 23 17.45 -24.58 10.81
CA GLN A 23 18.19 -23.39 11.19
C GLN A 23 17.25 -22.30 11.68
N THR A 24 17.74 -21.44 12.56
CA THR A 24 17.03 -20.23 12.98
C THR A 24 17.83 -19.01 12.56
N TYR A 25 17.24 -18.22 11.67
CA TYR A 25 17.78 -16.94 11.21
C TYR A 25 17.16 -15.80 12.02
N TYR A 26 17.99 -14.86 12.44
CA TYR A 26 17.60 -13.64 13.13
C TYR A 26 17.76 -12.46 12.19
N VAL A 27 16.80 -11.54 12.22
CA VAL A 27 16.74 -10.38 11.32
C VAL A 27 16.46 -9.13 12.12
N SER A 28 17.21 -8.05 11.89
CA SER A 28 17.03 -6.76 12.54
C SER A 28 17.42 -5.61 11.61
N SER A 29 16.47 -4.72 11.32
CA SER A 29 16.77 -3.49 10.57
C SER A 29 17.55 -2.47 11.40
N SER A 30 17.50 -2.55 12.73
CA SER A 30 18.17 -1.59 13.62
C SER A 30 19.60 -1.94 13.99
N VAL A 31 19.95 -3.23 14.07
CA VAL A 31 21.30 -3.69 14.50
C VAL A 31 21.94 -4.75 13.59
N GLY A 32 21.23 -5.21 12.55
CA GLY A 32 21.73 -6.23 11.64
C GLY A 32 22.64 -5.70 10.53
N ALA A 33 23.26 -6.65 9.81
CA ALA A 33 23.98 -6.39 8.58
C ALA A 33 23.80 -7.59 7.62
N ASP A 34 23.62 -7.34 6.32
CA ASP A 34 23.40 -8.41 5.33
C ASP A 34 24.66 -9.23 5.01
N SER A 35 25.81 -8.81 5.54
CA SER A 35 27.05 -9.57 5.59
C SER A 35 27.08 -10.62 6.72
N ASN A 36 26.18 -10.52 7.70
CA ASN A 36 26.11 -11.47 8.80
C ASN A 36 25.55 -12.82 8.33
N ASP A 37 25.80 -13.87 9.12
CA ASP A 37 25.25 -15.20 8.89
C ASP A 37 23.77 -15.32 9.29
N GLY A 38 23.29 -14.45 10.18
CA GLY A 38 21.94 -14.48 10.70
C GLY A 38 21.71 -15.57 11.75
N LEU A 39 22.72 -16.34 12.15
CA LEU A 39 22.51 -17.55 12.97
C LEU A 39 22.42 -17.25 14.47
N THR A 40 22.70 -16.00 14.87
CA THR A 40 22.61 -15.55 16.27
C THR A 40 21.93 -14.18 16.37
N GLN A 41 21.37 -13.88 17.54
CA GLN A 41 20.80 -12.55 17.82
C GLN A 41 21.85 -11.42 17.81
N SER A 42 23.13 -11.74 18.00
CA SER A 42 24.24 -10.77 17.95
C SER A 42 24.75 -10.51 16.53
N THR A 43 24.45 -11.42 15.58
CA THR A 43 24.81 -11.30 14.17
C THR A 43 23.58 -11.46 13.26
N PRO A 44 22.51 -10.67 13.45
CA PRO A 44 21.31 -10.83 12.64
C PRO A 44 21.52 -10.27 11.22
N LEU A 45 20.79 -10.83 10.25
CA LEU A 45 20.62 -10.24 8.92
C LEU A 45 19.91 -8.88 9.04
N MET A 46 19.99 -8.03 8.03
CA MET A 46 19.37 -6.70 8.08
C MET A 46 18.07 -6.61 7.28
N SER A 47 18.10 -6.98 6.00
CA SER A 47 17.01 -6.67 5.06
C SER A 47 16.12 -7.86 4.72
N ALA A 48 14.89 -7.56 4.31
CA ALA A 48 14.00 -8.53 3.70
C ALA A 48 14.57 -9.08 2.39
N THR A 49 15.30 -8.27 1.62
CA THR A 49 16.00 -8.72 0.41
C THR A 49 16.97 -9.86 0.72
N LYS A 50 17.74 -9.74 1.80
CA LYS A 50 18.65 -10.81 2.22
C LYS A 50 17.88 -12.04 2.67
N VAL A 51 16.80 -11.88 3.42
CA VAL A 51 15.91 -13.00 3.80
C VAL A 51 15.34 -13.71 2.57
N ASN A 52 14.88 -12.98 1.56
CA ASN A 52 14.33 -13.54 0.32
C ASN A 52 15.37 -14.34 -0.48
N SER A 53 16.67 -14.11 -0.26
CA SER A 53 17.76 -14.86 -0.89
C SER A 53 18.09 -16.19 -0.20
N LEU A 54 17.55 -16.43 1.01
CA LEU A 54 17.80 -17.65 1.77
C LEU A 54 17.19 -18.87 1.07
N ASN A 55 17.94 -19.97 1.03
CA ASN A 55 17.43 -21.25 0.56
C ASN A 55 16.85 -22.06 1.73
N LEU A 56 15.72 -21.59 2.26
CA LEU A 56 15.06 -22.19 3.41
C LEU A 56 14.57 -23.61 3.11
N VAL A 57 14.72 -24.50 4.09
CA VAL A 57 14.30 -25.91 4.04
C VAL A 57 13.25 -26.21 5.13
N PRO A 58 12.51 -27.33 5.05
CA PRO A 58 11.53 -27.71 6.07
C PRO A 58 12.12 -27.66 7.50
N GLY A 59 11.44 -26.95 8.39
CA GLY A 59 11.82 -26.75 9.79
C GLY A 59 12.55 -25.43 10.07
N ASP A 60 13.05 -24.73 9.05
CA ASP A 60 13.74 -23.46 9.24
C ASP A 60 12.84 -22.38 9.84
N ARG A 61 13.46 -21.46 10.59
CA ARG A 61 12.81 -20.33 11.25
C ARG A 61 13.47 -19.03 10.83
N VAL A 62 12.68 -18.01 10.55
CA VAL A 62 13.16 -16.63 10.35
C VAL A 62 12.47 -15.75 11.39
N LEU A 63 13.26 -15.16 12.29
CA LEU A 63 12.80 -14.39 13.43
C LEU A 63 13.17 -12.92 13.25
N PHE A 64 12.17 -12.06 13.19
CA PHE A 64 12.34 -10.60 13.08
C PHE A 64 12.35 -9.94 14.46
N LYS A 65 13.27 -9.02 14.68
CA LYS A 65 13.44 -8.35 15.97
C LYS A 65 12.23 -7.48 16.29
N CYS A 66 11.71 -7.61 17.50
CA CYS A 66 10.65 -6.74 18.00
C CYS A 66 11.11 -5.28 18.09
N GLY A 67 10.20 -4.36 17.80
CA GLY A 67 10.45 -2.91 17.67
C GLY A 67 11.14 -2.48 16.37
N ASP A 68 11.58 -3.42 15.53
CA ASP A 68 12.16 -3.08 14.23
C ASP A 68 11.06 -2.90 13.19
N THR A 69 11.29 -1.95 12.27
CA THR A 69 10.43 -1.70 11.11
C THR A 69 11.24 -1.84 9.82
N TRP A 70 10.70 -2.58 8.86
CA TRP A 70 11.19 -2.67 7.49
C TRP A 70 10.27 -1.84 6.58
N ARG A 71 10.76 -0.72 6.07
CA ARG A 71 9.95 0.24 5.31
C ARG A 71 10.13 0.05 3.81
N VAL A 72 9.02 -0.13 3.10
CA VAL A 72 8.97 -0.35 1.65
C VAL A 72 9.80 -1.56 1.23
N GLU A 73 9.83 -2.58 2.09
CA GLU A 73 10.45 -3.87 1.82
C GLU A 73 9.37 -4.94 1.77
N THR A 74 9.55 -5.91 0.87
CA THR A 74 8.60 -7.01 0.66
C THR A 74 9.24 -8.31 1.07
N LEU A 75 8.60 -9.03 1.98
CA LEU A 75 8.94 -10.42 2.28
C LEU A 75 8.27 -11.34 1.23
N VAL A 76 9.08 -12.09 0.49
CA VAL A 76 8.63 -12.92 -0.63
C VAL A 76 8.80 -14.40 -0.27
N ILE A 77 7.69 -15.07 0.04
CA ILE A 77 7.69 -16.46 0.48
C ILE A 77 7.55 -17.39 -0.73
N THR A 78 8.65 -18.02 -1.11
CA THR A 78 8.72 -18.93 -2.29
C THR A 78 9.11 -20.36 -1.95
N LYS A 79 9.43 -20.63 -0.69
CA LYS A 79 9.86 -21.95 -0.20
C LYS A 79 8.77 -22.55 0.67
N SER A 80 8.61 -23.88 0.56
CA SER A 80 7.62 -24.64 1.31
C SER A 80 8.28 -25.58 2.31
N GLY A 81 7.75 -25.61 3.54
CA GLY A 81 8.04 -26.67 4.49
C GLY A 81 7.18 -27.91 4.24
N THR A 82 7.14 -28.81 5.22
CA THR A 82 6.17 -29.90 5.28
C THR A 82 5.22 -29.70 6.47
N GLU A 83 4.14 -30.47 6.55
CA GLU A 83 3.24 -30.44 7.70
C GLU A 83 3.99 -30.73 9.02
N ALA A 84 4.88 -31.72 9.01
CA ALA A 84 5.68 -32.07 10.18
C ALA A 84 6.79 -31.05 10.49
N ASN A 85 7.28 -30.32 9.48
CA ASN A 85 8.38 -29.38 9.58
C ASN A 85 8.09 -28.12 8.75
N PRO A 86 7.22 -27.21 9.23
CA PRO A 86 6.92 -25.98 8.52
C PRO A 86 8.12 -25.03 8.54
N ILE A 87 8.22 -24.18 7.52
CA ILE A 87 9.09 -22.99 7.59
C ILE A 87 8.31 -21.93 8.36
N THR A 88 8.91 -21.39 9.42
CA THR A 88 8.21 -20.46 10.33
C THR A 88 8.82 -19.06 10.25
N TYR A 89 7.99 -18.06 9.97
CA TYR A 89 8.35 -16.65 10.13
C TYR A 89 7.69 -16.12 11.40
N SER A 90 8.48 -15.55 12.30
CA SER A 90 7.98 -15.05 13.59
C SER A 90 8.85 -13.90 14.11
N SER A 91 8.72 -13.57 15.39
CA SER A 91 9.41 -12.46 16.04
C SER A 91 10.32 -12.93 17.18
N TYR A 92 11.32 -12.13 17.55
CA TYR A 92 12.10 -12.31 18.77
C TYR A 92 12.30 -11.00 19.56
N PRO A 93 12.32 -11.04 20.90
CA PRO A 93 12.11 -12.22 21.75
C PRO A 93 10.65 -12.73 21.70
N GLU A 94 10.44 -13.98 22.13
CA GLU A 94 9.11 -14.58 22.19
C GLU A 94 8.18 -13.78 23.11
N GLY A 95 6.92 -13.61 22.72
CA GLY A 95 5.93 -12.90 23.52
C GLY A 95 6.10 -11.38 23.59
N CYS A 96 6.96 -10.79 22.75
CA CYS A 96 7.13 -9.33 22.73
C CYS A 96 5.82 -8.60 22.36
N GLN A 97 5.62 -7.43 22.97
CA GLN A 97 4.44 -6.59 22.71
C GLN A 97 4.59 -5.74 21.45
N ASP A 98 5.79 -5.17 21.25
CA ASP A 98 6.11 -4.32 20.10
C ASP A 98 6.56 -5.18 18.92
N LYS A 99 5.61 -5.77 18.20
CA LYS A 99 5.89 -6.73 17.13
C LYS A 99 6.65 -6.06 15.96
N PRO A 100 7.53 -6.79 15.27
CA PRO A 100 8.18 -6.30 14.05
C PRO A 100 7.15 -5.86 13.01
N VAL A 101 7.43 -4.76 12.32
CA VAL A 101 6.52 -4.18 11.33
C VAL A 101 7.14 -4.19 9.94
N PHE A 102 6.44 -4.79 8.99
CA PHE A 102 6.65 -4.52 7.57
C PHE A 102 5.71 -3.42 7.15
N SER A 103 6.25 -2.23 6.90
CA SER A 103 5.46 -1.05 6.57
C SER A 103 5.62 -0.68 5.11
N GLY A 104 4.50 -0.55 4.39
CA GLY A 104 4.46 0.01 3.04
C GLY A 104 4.50 1.54 3.01
N SER A 105 4.68 2.22 4.15
CA SER A 105 4.64 3.68 4.27
C SER A 105 5.98 4.30 4.67
N ARG A 106 6.12 5.58 4.32
CA ARG A 106 7.23 6.45 4.72
C ARG A 106 6.69 7.75 5.32
N ALA A 107 7.45 8.32 6.25
CA ALA A 107 7.21 9.65 6.75
C ALA A 107 7.19 10.66 5.60
N ILE A 108 6.22 11.58 5.63
CA ILE A 108 6.16 12.76 4.77
C ILE A 108 6.65 13.95 5.58
N SER A 109 7.59 14.69 5.02
CA SER A 109 8.18 15.89 5.63
C SER A 109 7.81 17.15 4.82
N GLY A 110 8.11 18.33 5.37
CA GLY A 110 7.99 19.60 4.66
C GLY A 110 6.54 20.04 4.44
N TRP A 111 5.70 19.87 5.46
CA TRP A 111 4.34 20.39 5.45
C TRP A 111 4.35 21.91 5.61
N GLU A 112 3.70 22.60 4.68
CA GLU A 112 3.60 24.05 4.63
C GLU A 112 2.12 24.49 4.61
N PRO A 113 1.77 25.65 5.19
CA PRO A 113 0.44 26.23 5.01
C PRO A 113 0.11 26.46 3.54
N HIS A 114 -1.11 26.12 3.11
CA HIS A 114 -1.60 26.39 1.76
C HIS A 114 -2.70 27.46 1.77
N SER A 115 -3.85 27.17 2.38
CA SER A 115 -4.98 28.10 2.51
C SER A 115 -5.93 27.62 3.61
N GLY A 116 -6.35 28.53 4.51
CA GLY A 116 -7.20 28.17 5.64
C GLY A 116 -6.60 27.05 6.48
N ASN A 117 -7.35 25.96 6.68
CA ASN A 117 -6.91 24.76 7.40
C ASN A 117 -6.24 23.72 6.50
N ILE A 118 -5.88 24.08 5.27
CA ILE A 118 -5.23 23.17 4.33
C ILE A 118 -3.72 23.37 4.36
N TYR A 119 -3.01 22.26 4.52
CA TYR A 119 -1.56 22.16 4.49
C TYR A 119 -1.15 21.28 3.31
N VAL A 120 0.04 21.54 2.78
CA VAL A 120 0.56 20.86 1.61
C VAL A 120 1.98 20.35 1.86
N ALA A 121 2.27 19.15 1.38
CA ALA A 121 3.62 18.62 1.30
C ALA A 121 3.96 18.27 -0.15
N ASP A 122 5.15 18.69 -0.59
CA ASP A 122 5.68 18.41 -1.93
C ASP A 122 6.53 17.13 -1.87
N LEU A 123 6.05 16.06 -2.51
CA LEU A 123 6.71 14.76 -2.48
C LEU A 123 7.99 14.70 -3.33
N ALA A 124 8.25 15.73 -4.14
CA ALA A 124 9.47 15.81 -4.94
C ALA A 124 10.62 16.55 -4.22
N LYS A 125 10.38 17.17 -3.06
CA LYS A 125 11.34 18.07 -2.38
C LYS A 125 11.86 17.54 -1.05
N GLY A 126 13.05 18.04 -0.67
CA GLY A 126 13.64 17.83 0.64
C GLY A 126 13.80 16.35 1.00
N ASN A 127 13.39 15.98 2.20
CA ASN A 127 13.45 14.60 2.67
C ASN A 127 12.49 13.65 1.92
N ASN A 128 11.57 14.18 1.11
CA ASN A 128 10.66 13.36 0.31
C ASN A 128 11.28 12.93 -1.04
N THR A 129 12.35 13.58 -1.50
CA THR A 129 12.92 13.33 -2.84
C THR A 129 13.27 11.86 -3.03
N GLY A 130 12.60 11.21 -4.00
CA GLY A 130 12.78 9.79 -4.33
C GLY A 130 12.09 8.81 -3.38
N ALA A 131 11.44 9.28 -2.31
CA ALA A 131 10.74 8.41 -1.35
C ALA A 131 9.40 7.87 -1.89
N PHE A 132 8.76 8.60 -2.81
CA PHE A 132 7.45 8.29 -3.37
C PHE A 132 7.51 8.26 -4.91
N PRO A 133 8.21 7.29 -5.51
CA PRO A 133 8.51 7.28 -6.95
C PRO A 133 7.27 7.30 -7.83
N LYS A 134 6.12 6.82 -7.33
CA LYS A 134 4.84 6.82 -8.05
C LYS A 134 3.70 7.43 -7.21
N GLY A 135 4.06 8.27 -6.23
CA GLY A 135 3.10 8.91 -5.34
C GLY A 135 2.57 7.99 -4.23
N ILE A 136 1.40 8.37 -3.70
CA ILE A 136 0.74 7.73 -2.55
C ILE A 136 -0.72 7.39 -2.86
N ASN A 137 -1.28 6.41 -2.15
CA ASN A 137 -2.72 6.10 -2.20
C ASN A 137 -3.40 5.99 -0.83
N GLN A 138 -2.63 6.13 0.26
CA GLN A 138 -3.09 6.13 1.63
C GLN A 138 -2.23 7.12 2.43
N LEU A 139 -2.85 7.86 3.33
CA LEU A 139 -2.19 8.75 4.28
C LEU A 139 -2.54 8.30 5.70
N PHE A 140 -1.58 8.40 6.61
CA PHE A 140 -1.70 7.96 7.99
C PHE A 140 -1.25 9.07 8.93
N ARG A 141 -1.94 9.19 10.07
CA ARG A 141 -1.56 10.01 11.21
C ARG A 141 -1.56 9.12 12.45
N ASN A 142 -0.45 9.05 13.17
CA ASN A 142 -0.32 8.19 14.36
C ASN A 142 -0.73 6.72 14.12
N GLY A 143 -0.30 6.14 13.00
CA GLY A 143 -0.61 4.76 12.60
C GLY A 143 -2.07 4.50 12.17
N LYS A 144 -2.93 5.53 12.16
CA LYS A 144 -4.32 5.41 11.71
C LYS A 144 -4.48 5.97 10.31
N ARG A 145 -5.12 5.20 9.43
CA ARG A 145 -5.44 5.64 8.06
C ARG A 145 -6.42 6.80 8.11
N LEU A 146 -6.10 7.87 7.39
CA LEU A 146 -6.95 9.03 7.19
C LEU A 146 -7.91 8.84 6.01
N SER A 147 -9.05 9.52 6.06
CA SER A 147 -10.08 9.48 5.02
C SER A 147 -9.68 10.37 3.85
N ILE A 148 -9.85 9.90 2.62
CA ILE A 148 -9.77 10.79 1.46
C ILE A 148 -10.90 11.80 1.55
N GLY A 149 -10.60 13.07 1.28
CA GLY A 149 -11.60 14.13 1.29
C GLY A 149 -12.69 13.83 0.27
N ARG A 150 -13.96 13.97 0.67
CA ARG A 150 -15.07 13.66 -0.23
C ARG A 150 -16.29 14.54 -0.02
N TRP A 151 -17.03 14.73 -1.11
CA TRP A 151 -18.36 15.31 -1.07
C TRP A 151 -19.40 14.34 -1.69
N PRO A 152 -20.55 14.11 -1.05
CA PRO A 152 -20.83 14.47 0.34
C PRO A 152 -19.95 13.70 1.33
N ASN A 153 -19.86 14.26 2.53
CA ASN A 153 -19.13 13.67 3.64
C ASN A 153 -19.79 12.40 4.18
N ILE A 154 -18.98 11.48 4.72
CA ILE A 154 -19.52 10.30 5.41
C ILE A 154 -20.36 10.75 6.61
N GLY A 155 -21.54 10.14 6.76
CA GLY A 155 -22.48 10.45 7.84
C GLY A 155 -23.42 11.64 7.56
N GLU A 156 -23.25 12.35 6.45
CA GLU A 156 -24.25 13.31 5.96
C GLU A 156 -25.45 12.56 5.31
N ALA A 157 -26.38 13.31 4.70
CA ALA A 157 -27.54 12.76 4.00
C ALA A 157 -27.18 11.60 3.04
N ASP A 158 -28.09 10.62 2.93
CA ASP A 158 -27.89 9.32 2.28
C ASP A 158 -26.55 8.63 2.64
N ASN A 159 -26.07 8.83 3.87
CA ASN A 159 -24.79 8.31 4.37
C ASN A 159 -23.59 8.73 3.51
N GLY A 160 -23.62 9.97 3.00
CA GLY A 160 -22.54 10.58 2.23
C GLY A 160 -22.66 10.42 0.72
N TYR A 161 -23.86 10.13 0.19
CA TYR A 161 -24.12 10.12 -1.24
C TYR A 161 -25.05 11.28 -1.62
N SER A 162 -24.80 11.89 -2.78
CA SER A 162 -25.79 12.73 -3.46
C SER A 162 -26.47 11.91 -4.57
N THR A 163 -27.55 12.42 -5.15
CA THR A 163 -28.35 11.70 -6.16
C THR A 163 -28.25 12.38 -7.52
N ILE A 164 -28.02 11.61 -8.58
CA ILE A 164 -27.98 12.16 -9.94
C ILE A 164 -29.41 12.53 -10.39
N ASP A 165 -29.66 13.82 -10.63
CA ASP A 165 -30.95 14.33 -11.11
C ASP A 165 -31.19 14.07 -12.60
N ALA A 166 -30.12 14.20 -13.40
CA ALA A 166 -30.15 13.96 -14.84
C ALA A 166 -28.79 13.45 -15.35
N ALA A 167 -28.84 12.65 -16.42
CA ALA A 167 -27.68 12.24 -17.19
C ALA A 167 -28.04 12.39 -18.68
N PRO A 168 -27.88 13.60 -19.26
CA PRO A 168 -28.39 13.91 -20.60
C PRO A 168 -27.69 13.14 -21.71
N ASP A 169 -26.46 12.68 -21.48
CA ASP A 169 -25.69 11.82 -22.35
C ASP A 169 -24.82 10.85 -21.52
N LEU A 170 -24.04 9.99 -22.20
CA LEU A 170 -23.26 8.95 -21.53
C LEU A 170 -22.09 9.49 -20.69
N LYS A 171 -21.65 10.74 -20.91
CA LYS A 171 -20.49 11.37 -20.27
C LYS A 171 -20.85 12.60 -19.43
N THR A 172 -22.12 12.82 -19.16
CA THR A 172 -22.58 13.99 -18.44
C THR A 172 -23.55 13.59 -17.34
N ILE A 173 -23.35 14.15 -16.13
CA ILE A 173 -24.32 14.06 -15.03
C ILE A 173 -24.62 15.46 -14.48
N THR A 174 -25.84 15.64 -13.98
CA THR A 174 -26.30 16.88 -13.35
C THR A 174 -26.93 16.55 -12.00
N ASP A 175 -26.65 17.36 -11.00
CA ASP A 175 -27.18 17.28 -9.64
C ASP A 175 -27.34 18.71 -9.09
N ASN A 176 -28.57 19.12 -8.78
CA ASN A 176 -28.85 20.48 -8.31
C ASN A 176 -28.23 20.79 -6.94
N GLU A 177 -27.92 19.76 -6.15
CA GLU A 177 -27.25 19.86 -4.86
C GLU A 177 -25.72 19.94 -4.99
N LEU A 178 -25.15 19.79 -6.20
CA LEU A 178 -23.71 19.89 -6.44
C LEU A 178 -23.17 21.28 -6.01
N PRO A 179 -22.17 21.35 -5.12
CA PRO A 179 -21.61 22.61 -4.66
C PRO A 179 -20.91 23.35 -5.80
N ALA A 180 -20.99 24.69 -5.75
CA ALA A 180 -20.30 25.56 -6.68
C ALA A 180 -18.77 25.47 -6.47
N ALA A 181 -18.11 24.71 -7.35
CA ALA A 181 -16.66 24.62 -7.47
C ALA A 181 -16.30 24.24 -8.91
N ASP A 182 -15.04 24.45 -9.30
CA ASP A 182 -14.50 23.76 -10.46
C ASP A 182 -14.10 22.35 -10.02
N TRP A 183 -14.78 21.34 -10.54
CA TRP A 183 -14.54 19.94 -10.21
C TRP A 183 -13.58 19.24 -11.17
N THR A 184 -12.93 19.97 -12.08
CA THR A 184 -11.99 19.39 -13.05
C THR A 184 -10.86 18.62 -12.33
N ASN A 185 -10.51 17.44 -12.85
CA ASN A 185 -9.58 16.46 -12.27
C ASN A 185 -10.06 15.77 -10.99
N ALA A 186 -11.25 16.07 -10.47
CA ALA A 186 -11.87 15.27 -9.42
C ALA A 186 -12.28 13.89 -9.94
N VAL A 187 -12.55 12.95 -9.03
CA VAL A 187 -13.10 11.64 -9.39
C VAL A 187 -14.50 11.50 -8.82
N VAL A 188 -15.45 11.20 -9.69
CA VAL A 188 -16.83 10.86 -9.36
C VAL A 188 -16.95 9.35 -9.23
N HIS A 189 -17.61 8.90 -8.16
CA HIS A 189 -17.92 7.51 -7.86
C HIS A 189 -19.43 7.30 -7.90
N ILE A 190 -19.92 6.67 -8.95
CA ILE A 190 -21.36 6.46 -9.22
C ILE A 190 -21.75 5.03 -8.85
N LYS A 191 -22.87 4.86 -8.15
CA LYS A 191 -23.53 3.54 -8.04
C LYS A 191 -24.04 3.16 -9.44
N GLY A 192 -23.29 2.34 -10.18
CA GLY A 192 -23.67 1.91 -11.52
C GLY A 192 -24.76 0.84 -11.54
N MET A 193 -24.80 0.06 -10.46
CA MET A 193 -25.79 -0.99 -10.17
C MET A 193 -25.68 -1.37 -8.69
N ARG A 194 -26.56 -2.26 -8.20
CA ARG A 194 -26.60 -2.66 -6.78
C ARG A 194 -25.30 -3.27 -6.24
N TRP A 195 -24.42 -3.79 -7.10
CA TRP A 195 -23.21 -4.52 -6.70
C TRP A 195 -21.90 -3.95 -7.27
N TYR A 196 -21.91 -2.82 -7.99
CA TYR A 196 -20.66 -2.19 -8.43
C TYR A 196 -20.72 -0.66 -8.45
N MET A 197 -19.55 -0.08 -8.22
CA MET A 197 -19.29 1.35 -8.32
C MET A 197 -18.50 1.64 -9.58
N ILE A 198 -18.78 2.79 -10.19
CA ILE A 198 -18.18 3.29 -11.41
C ILE A 198 -17.38 4.52 -11.05
N ASN A 199 -16.12 4.59 -11.48
CA ASN A 199 -15.28 5.74 -11.21
C ASN A 199 -15.03 6.50 -12.51
N ARG A 200 -15.21 7.81 -12.49
CA ARG A 200 -15.03 8.68 -13.66
C ARG A 200 -14.28 9.93 -13.27
N GLU A 201 -13.19 10.22 -13.98
CA GLU A 201 -12.52 11.50 -13.89
C GLU A 201 -13.41 12.59 -14.49
N VAL A 202 -13.49 13.73 -13.82
CA VAL A 202 -14.19 14.92 -14.28
C VAL A 202 -13.26 15.72 -15.19
N THR A 203 -13.67 15.90 -16.44
CA THR A 203 -12.93 16.68 -17.44
C THR A 203 -13.37 18.13 -17.53
N GLY A 204 -14.50 18.46 -16.90
CA GLY A 204 -15.01 19.82 -16.82
C GLY A 204 -16.26 19.90 -15.93
N SER A 205 -16.55 21.10 -15.45
CA SER A 205 -17.74 21.38 -14.67
C SER A 205 -18.35 22.72 -15.07
N SER A 206 -19.68 22.80 -15.09
CA SER A 206 -20.42 24.01 -15.40
C SER A 206 -21.70 24.06 -14.59
N GLY A 207 -21.73 24.93 -13.57
CA GLY A 207 -22.85 24.99 -12.63
C GLY A 207 -23.00 23.67 -11.89
N THR A 208 -24.14 23.02 -12.08
CA THR A 208 -24.52 21.74 -11.45
C THR A 208 -24.22 20.53 -12.32
N THR A 209 -23.52 20.71 -13.45
CA THR A 209 -23.24 19.68 -14.44
C THR A 209 -21.76 19.32 -14.49
N LEU A 210 -21.46 18.02 -14.49
CA LEU A 210 -20.12 17.45 -14.62
C LEU A 210 -19.97 16.73 -15.97
N SER A 211 -18.87 17.00 -16.66
CA SER A 211 -18.41 16.26 -17.84
C SER A 211 -17.36 15.22 -17.43
N LEU A 212 -17.46 14.02 -17.98
CA LEU A 212 -16.71 12.84 -17.55
C LEU A 212 -15.83 12.29 -18.68
N ALA A 213 -14.64 11.80 -18.33
CA ALA A 213 -13.65 11.35 -19.31
C ALA A 213 -14.14 10.19 -20.18
N VAL A 214 -14.88 9.25 -19.57
CA VAL A 214 -15.38 8.03 -20.21
C VAL A 214 -16.84 7.78 -19.85
N ASP A 215 -17.52 6.96 -20.65
CA ASP A 215 -18.96 6.71 -20.55
C ASP A 215 -19.32 6.16 -19.17
N THR A 216 -20.39 6.64 -18.57
CA THR A 216 -20.82 6.28 -17.22
C THR A 216 -21.32 4.85 -17.08
N GLU A 217 -21.68 4.14 -18.15
CA GLU A 217 -22.03 2.70 -18.16
C GLU A 217 -22.99 2.25 -17.04
N CYS A 218 -23.89 3.12 -16.55
CA CYS A 218 -24.86 2.77 -15.52
C CYS A 218 -25.93 1.81 -16.09
N TRP A 219 -26.31 0.81 -15.29
CA TRP A 219 -27.34 -0.14 -15.67
C TRP A 219 -28.72 0.55 -15.75
N TYR A 220 -29.27 0.64 -16.97
CA TYR A 220 -30.49 1.38 -17.32
C TYR A 220 -30.43 2.90 -17.07
N GLY A 221 -29.23 3.50 -17.14
CA GLY A 221 -29.03 4.95 -17.01
C GLY A 221 -28.69 5.39 -15.59
N CYS A 222 -28.04 6.55 -15.45
CA CYS A 222 -27.48 7.01 -14.17
C CYS A 222 -28.44 7.82 -13.30
N LYS A 223 -29.55 8.33 -13.86
CA LYS A 223 -30.53 9.12 -13.10
C LYS A 223 -31.07 8.34 -11.90
N GLY A 224 -31.08 8.97 -10.74
CA GLY A 224 -31.55 8.40 -9.47
C GLY A 224 -30.52 7.51 -8.76
N TRP A 225 -29.35 7.27 -9.36
CA TRP A 225 -28.26 6.59 -8.67
C TRP A 225 -27.49 7.54 -7.78
N GLY A 226 -27.07 7.03 -6.62
CA GLY A 226 -26.24 7.78 -5.69
C GLY A 226 -24.79 7.88 -6.16
N TYR A 227 -24.12 8.99 -5.87
CA TYR A 227 -22.71 9.19 -6.18
C TYR A 227 -21.99 10.02 -5.10
N PHE A 228 -20.67 10.05 -5.14
CA PHE A 228 -19.85 10.99 -4.40
C PHE A 228 -18.61 11.39 -5.22
N ILE A 229 -17.96 12.49 -4.84
CA ILE A 229 -16.75 13.04 -5.46
C ILE A 229 -15.61 12.98 -4.45
N ASN A 230 -14.39 12.66 -4.91
CA ASN A 230 -13.17 12.77 -4.11
C ASN A 230 -12.00 13.29 -4.96
N SER A 231 -10.79 13.22 -4.40
CA SER A 231 -9.53 13.52 -5.09
C SER A 231 -9.43 14.97 -5.58
N HIS A 232 -9.97 15.91 -4.81
CA HIS A 232 -10.02 17.31 -5.22
C HIS A 232 -9.91 18.25 -4.01
N MET A 233 -9.34 19.45 -4.22
CA MET A 233 -9.19 20.44 -3.14
C MET A 233 -10.53 20.84 -2.51
N ALA A 234 -11.57 20.95 -3.33
CA ALA A 234 -12.90 21.34 -2.90
C ALA A 234 -13.60 20.31 -1.99
N THR A 235 -13.04 19.10 -1.83
CA THR A 235 -13.57 18.09 -0.91
C THR A 235 -12.90 18.09 0.47
N LEU A 236 -11.99 19.03 0.75
CA LEU A 236 -11.29 19.14 2.02
C LEU A 236 -12.05 20.09 2.98
N ASP A 237 -12.84 19.54 3.90
CA ASP A 237 -13.63 20.33 4.85
C ASP A 237 -13.68 19.80 6.29
N LYS A 238 -13.22 18.56 6.54
CA LYS A 238 -13.15 17.93 7.87
C LYS A 238 -11.72 17.54 8.26
N ASP A 239 -11.44 17.54 9.57
CA ASP A 239 -10.11 17.18 10.09
C ASP A 239 -9.66 15.79 9.62
N GLY A 240 -8.45 15.73 9.08
CA GLY A 240 -7.85 14.50 8.59
C GLY A 240 -8.26 14.13 7.17
N GLU A 241 -9.10 14.92 6.51
CA GLU A 241 -9.33 14.74 5.08
C GLU A 241 -8.09 15.13 4.27
N TRP A 242 -7.81 14.37 3.23
CA TRP A 242 -6.65 14.60 2.38
C TRP A 242 -6.92 14.21 0.93
N PHE A 243 -6.09 14.73 0.01
CA PHE A 243 -5.98 14.17 -1.34
C PHE A 243 -4.55 14.31 -1.86
N TYR A 244 -4.24 13.53 -2.90
CA TYR A 244 -2.97 13.58 -3.61
C TYR A 244 -3.19 14.10 -5.03
N ASP A 245 -2.49 15.19 -5.37
CA ASP A 245 -2.40 15.72 -6.72
C ASP A 245 -1.17 15.11 -7.42
N SER A 246 -1.43 14.17 -8.31
CA SER A 246 -0.39 13.47 -9.08
C SER A 246 0.27 14.36 -10.14
N ALA A 247 -0.40 15.40 -10.63
CA ALA A 247 0.17 16.29 -11.64
C ALA A 247 1.28 17.16 -11.05
N SER A 248 1.12 17.57 -9.78
CA SER A 248 2.12 18.38 -9.06
C SER A 248 2.96 17.58 -8.06
N ASN A 249 2.68 16.29 -7.85
CA ASN A 249 3.27 15.43 -6.81
C ASN A 249 3.11 16.02 -5.39
N LYS A 250 1.91 16.52 -5.07
CA LYS A 250 1.63 17.18 -3.79
C LYS A 250 0.51 16.47 -3.03
N VAL A 251 0.68 16.38 -1.71
CA VAL A 251 -0.34 15.90 -0.79
C VAL A 251 -0.93 17.09 -0.07
N TYR A 252 -2.26 17.21 -0.08
CA TYR A 252 -2.99 18.23 0.64
C TYR A 252 -3.76 17.59 1.78
N LEU A 253 -3.77 18.26 2.94
CA LEU A 253 -4.37 17.78 4.18
C LEU A 253 -5.16 18.90 4.83
N TYR A 254 -6.42 18.64 5.17
CA TYR A 254 -7.20 19.47 6.06
C TYR A 254 -6.86 19.12 7.52
N SER A 255 -6.40 20.11 8.28
CA SER A 255 -5.99 19.95 9.67
C SER A 255 -6.44 21.14 10.51
N THR A 256 -7.21 20.84 11.55
CA THR A 256 -7.69 21.80 12.56
C THR A 256 -6.65 22.06 13.65
N THR A 257 -5.60 21.25 13.72
CA THR A 257 -4.55 21.32 14.74
C THR A 257 -3.28 22.02 14.25
N GLY A 258 -3.31 22.62 13.07
CA GLY A 258 -2.13 23.26 12.49
C GLY A 258 -1.36 22.38 11.51
N SER A 259 -0.20 22.87 11.08
CA SER A 259 0.71 22.15 10.18
C SER A 259 1.28 20.92 10.90
N PRO A 260 1.25 19.73 10.28
CA PRO A 260 1.95 18.56 10.83
C PRO A 260 3.45 18.81 10.93
N ALA A 261 4.09 18.25 11.96
CA ALA A 261 5.54 18.20 12.03
C ALA A 261 6.09 17.09 11.11
N ASP A 262 7.39 17.17 10.81
CA ASP A 262 8.08 16.11 10.07
C ASP A 262 8.00 14.78 10.83
N GLY A 263 7.47 13.76 10.16
CA GLY A 263 7.28 12.43 10.75
C GLY A 263 5.91 12.17 11.37
N ASP A 264 5.07 13.19 11.57
CA ASP A 264 3.71 13.01 12.11
C ASP A 264 2.79 12.28 11.13
N MET A 265 3.07 12.46 9.84
CA MET A 265 2.30 11.92 8.73
C MET A 265 3.11 10.89 7.98
N GLU A 266 2.49 9.76 7.64
CA GLU A 266 3.09 8.78 6.74
C GLU A 266 2.22 8.57 5.50
N GLY A 267 2.85 8.50 4.32
CA GLY A 267 2.20 8.12 3.07
C GLY A 267 2.54 6.68 2.68
N SER A 268 1.60 5.93 2.13
CA SER A 268 1.92 4.67 1.45
C SER A 268 2.82 4.94 0.26
N VAL A 269 3.76 4.05 -0.03
CA VAL A 269 4.65 4.16 -1.18
C VAL A 269 4.14 3.27 -2.30
N VAL A 270 3.71 3.89 -3.39
CA VAL A 270 3.36 3.18 -4.61
C VAL A 270 4.66 2.87 -5.37
N VAL A 271 4.91 1.59 -5.62
CA VAL A 271 6.16 1.10 -6.26
C VAL A 271 5.94 0.55 -7.67
N GLU A 272 4.69 0.23 -8.04
CA GLU A 272 4.32 -0.30 -9.35
C GLU A 272 3.25 0.57 -10.00
N ASP A 273 3.25 0.64 -11.33
CA ASP A 273 2.18 1.34 -12.06
C ASP A 273 0.99 0.40 -12.15
N ASP A 274 -0.19 0.87 -11.77
CA ASP A 274 -1.44 0.15 -12.03
C ASP A 274 -2.28 0.98 -12.99
N ALA A 275 -2.35 0.55 -14.25
CA ALA A 275 -3.13 1.20 -15.29
C ALA A 275 -4.65 1.16 -15.02
N ARG A 276 -5.11 0.51 -13.93
CA ARG A 276 -6.51 0.52 -13.48
C ARG A 276 -6.81 1.69 -12.53
N PHE A 277 -5.91 2.67 -12.43
CA PHE A 277 -6.12 3.87 -11.64
C PHE A 277 -7.31 4.67 -12.20
N MET A 278 -8.47 4.48 -11.60
CA MET A 278 -9.65 5.32 -11.77
C MET A 278 -10.07 5.88 -10.40
N GLY A 279 -9.14 6.47 -9.64
CA GLY A 279 -9.44 7.31 -8.47
C GLY A 279 -10.11 6.67 -7.23
N ALA A 280 -10.08 5.35 -7.03
CA ALA A 280 -10.38 4.72 -5.73
C ALA A 280 -9.49 3.50 -5.47
N ILE A 281 -9.33 3.18 -4.18
CA ILE A 281 -8.50 2.10 -3.58
C ILE A 281 -8.14 1.02 -4.60
N VAL A 282 -6.91 1.11 -5.10
CA VAL A 282 -6.35 0.15 -6.02
C VAL A 282 -6.01 -1.12 -5.25
N LEU A 283 -6.77 -2.19 -5.47
CA LEU A 283 -6.32 -3.54 -5.17
C LEU A 283 -5.38 -3.96 -6.31
N GLY A 284 -4.07 -3.98 -6.03
CA GLY A 284 -3.00 -4.21 -7.00
C GLY A 284 -3.18 -5.47 -7.85
N LEU A 285 -2.48 -5.52 -8.99
CA LEU A 285 -2.65 -6.53 -10.05
C LEU A 285 -2.43 -7.97 -9.54
N HIS A 286 -1.62 -8.13 -8.49
CA HIS A 286 -1.15 -9.41 -7.96
C HIS A 286 -2.20 -10.26 -7.23
N LEU A 287 -3.39 -9.71 -6.94
CA LEU A 287 -4.50 -10.50 -6.37
C LEU A 287 -5.21 -11.39 -7.41
N LYS A 288 -4.93 -11.23 -8.72
CA LYS A 288 -5.50 -12.09 -9.78
C LYS A 288 -4.59 -13.24 -10.21
N THR A 289 -3.29 -13.20 -9.89
CA THR A 289 -2.34 -14.24 -10.31
C THR A 289 -2.24 -15.42 -9.34
N HIS A 290 -2.99 -15.39 -8.24
CA HIS A 290 -2.98 -16.43 -7.20
C HIS A 290 -4.39 -16.90 -6.78
N ILE A 291 -5.39 -16.76 -7.67
CA ILE A 291 -6.70 -17.42 -7.57
C ILE A 291 -6.90 -18.28 -8.82
#